data_AF-A0A524FGG2-F1
#
_entry.id   AF-A0A524FGG2-F1
#
_cell.length_a   1.000
_cell.length_b   1.000
_cell.length_c   1.000
_cell.angle_alpha   90.00
_cell.angle_beta   90.00
_cell.angle_gamma   90.00
#
_symmetry.space_group_name_H-M   'P 1'
#
loop_
_entity.id
_entity.type
_entity.pdbx_description
1 polymer ?
#
loop_
_entity_poly.entity_id
_entity_poly.type
_entity_poly.pdbx_seq_one_letter_code
_entity_poly.pdbx_strand_id
1 'polypeptide(L)'
;MSDKKYKLGVIYGTDPETEMLAKKFVGNLINDEEFCKACELLEQKVKCDHCRENLESQANSIYYYEKVGVNVPDFIEEPQEYLPKNLPAVDFLLVVGIHQDLLSGLPEYLKDTNLLAVIVPIENPKWIPPGLQVQVLEEFEKVGIQAAFPKPFCALSKELNEYNVKGFNITHERDQIINFIDYFKIGEPIVAFLLTKDGKAVEDTCVIQTAPCGSTYFILQQLHGKYINDDKTSLNEKISKAHHSYPCNASMDQDSVLKESILHIGGYLIRNEIRRKLNLPIKEEQKLVYVIR
;
A
#
# COMPACT_ATOMS: atom_id res chain seq x y z
N MET A 1 -9.20 -6.23 23.14
CA MET A 1 -8.91 -5.33 21.99
C MET A 1 -8.99 -3.91 22.52
N SER A 2 -8.04 -3.06 22.17
CA SER A 2 -8.06 -1.65 22.60
C SER A 2 -9.31 -0.97 22.01
N ASP A 3 -10.16 -0.38 22.85
CA ASP A 3 -11.31 0.45 22.44
C ASP A 3 -10.90 1.76 21.75
N LYS A 4 -9.59 1.97 21.55
CA LYS A 4 -9.05 3.20 20.94
C LYS A 4 -9.39 3.22 19.45
N LYS A 5 -10.26 4.16 19.06
CA LYS A 5 -10.53 4.50 17.66
C LYS A 5 -9.48 5.51 17.18
N TYR A 6 -8.70 5.12 16.17
CA TYR A 6 -7.72 6.00 15.56
C TYR A 6 -8.36 6.88 14.48
N LYS A 7 -7.88 8.12 14.39
CA LYS A 7 -8.28 9.12 13.40
C LYS A 7 -7.20 9.21 12.32
N LEU A 8 -7.61 9.08 11.07
CA LEU A 8 -6.77 9.15 9.90
C LEU A 8 -7.09 10.41 9.09
N GLY A 9 -6.06 11.19 8.81
CA GLY A 9 -6.07 12.19 7.76
C GLY A 9 -5.43 11.66 6.49
N VAL A 10 -5.87 12.16 5.35
CA VAL A 10 -5.28 11.90 4.04
C VAL A 10 -5.06 13.23 3.33
N ILE A 11 -3.82 13.53 2.97
CA ILE A 11 -3.51 14.58 2.01
C ILE A 11 -2.88 13.98 0.77
N TYR A 12 -3.22 14.54 -0.39
CA TYR A 12 -2.73 14.02 -1.66
C TYR A 12 -2.47 15.15 -2.66
N GLY A 13 -1.46 14.96 -3.49
CA GLY A 13 -1.10 15.91 -4.55
C GLY A 13 -2.10 16.00 -5.70
N THR A 14 -1.78 16.85 -6.66
CA THR A 14 -2.67 17.21 -7.77
C THR A 14 -2.68 16.21 -8.92
N ASP A 15 -1.67 15.34 -9.01
CA ASP A 15 -1.53 14.41 -10.13
C ASP A 15 -2.65 13.35 -10.14
N PRO A 16 -3.16 12.96 -11.33
CA PRO A 16 -4.22 11.96 -11.44
C PRO A 16 -3.86 10.60 -10.79
N GLU A 17 -2.60 10.18 -10.86
CA GLU A 17 -2.14 8.93 -10.24
C GLU A 17 -2.19 8.99 -8.71
N THR A 18 -1.89 10.15 -8.14
CA THR A 18 -1.90 10.43 -6.70
C THR A 18 -3.33 10.49 -6.17
N GLU A 19 -4.23 11.19 -6.86
CA GLU A 19 -5.66 11.20 -6.54
C GLU A 19 -6.27 9.80 -6.63
N MET A 20 -5.90 9.03 -7.65
CA MET A 20 -6.38 7.65 -7.81
C MET A 20 -5.91 6.75 -6.66
N LEU A 21 -4.67 6.90 -6.19
CA LEU A 21 -4.15 6.10 -5.07
C LEU A 21 -4.88 6.45 -3.76
N ALA A 22 -5.05 7.75 -3.48
CA ALA A 22 -5.80 8.21 -2.31
C ALA A 22 -7.25 7.70 -2.32
N LYS A 23 -7.94 7.81 -3.46
CA LYS A 23 -9.29 7.27 -3.65
C LYS A 23 -9.36 5.77 -3.44
N LYS A 24 -8.41 5.00 -3.98
CA LYS A 24 -8.42 3.55 -3.81
C LYS A 24 -8.15 3.12 -2.38
N PHE A 25 -7.21 3.79 -1.72
CA PHE A 25 -6.89 3.54 -0.33
C PHE A 25 -8.12 3.77 0.57
N VAL A 26 -8.74 4.94 0.46
CA VAL A 26 -9.93 5.26 1.26
C VAL A 26 -11.10 4.37 0.87
N GLY A 27 -11.34 4.16 -0.43
CA GLY A 27 -12.40 3.27 -0.93
C GLY A 27 -12.27 1.84 -0.40
N ASN A 28 -11.05 1.33 -0.31
CA ASN A 28 -10.77 0.03 0.28
C ASN A 28 -11.09 0.00 1.79
N LEU A 29 -10.70 1.05 2.53
CA LEU A 29 -10.92 1.17 3.98
C LEU A 29 -12.39 1.32 4.35
N ILE A 30 -13.14 2.14 3.63
CA ILE A 30 -14.56 2.36 3.90
C ILE A 30 -15.43 1.22 3.35
N ASN A 31 -14.83 0.32 2.56
CA ASN A 31 -15.49 -0.79 1.90
C ASN A 31 -16.66 -0.35 1.03
N ASP A 32 -16.41 0.65 0.18
CA ASP A 32 -17.40 1.17 -0.77
C ASP A 32 -17.89 0.07 -1.73
N GLU A 33 -19.19 0.02 -2.00
CA GLU A 33 -19.80 -1.05 -2.81
C GLU A 33 -19.34 -1.00 -4.29
N GLU A 34 -19.02 0.19 -4.81
CA GLU A 34 -18.55 0.36 -6.19
C GLU A 34 -17.03 0.22 -6.35
N PHE A 35 -16.30 0.12 -5.23
CA PHE A 35 -14.85 0.02 -5.21
C PHE A 35 -14.34 -1.27 -5.88
N CYS A 36 -15.01 -2.40 -5.65
CA CYS A 36 -14.55 -3.71 -6.12
C CYS A 36 -15.29 -4.16 -7.38
N LYS A 37 -14.54 -4.52 -8.42
CA LYS A 37 -15.08 -5.09 -9.68
C LYS A 37 -14.51 -6.47 -10.01
N ALA A 38 -14.02 -7.19 -8.99
CA ALA A 38 -13.32 -8.46 -9.19
C ALA A 38 -14.16 -9.52 -9.90
N CYS A 39 -15.43 -9.67 -9.49
CA CYS A 39 -16.32 -10.72 -10.01
C CYS A 39 -16.76 -10.46 -11.47
N GLU A 40 -16.91 -9.19 -11.85
CA GLU A 40 -17.23 -8.78 -13.23
C GLU A 40 -16.11 -9.12 -14.22
N LEU A 41 -14.87 -9.17 -13.73
CA LEU A 41 -13.66 -9.45 -14.50
C LEU A 41 -13.24 -10.92 -14.48
N LEU A 42 -14.01 -11.80 -13.81
CA LEU A 42 -13.81 -13.24 -13.89
C LEU A 42 -14.09 -13.77 -15.31
N GLU A 43 -13.42 -14.86 -15.68
CA GLU A 43 -13.59 -15.51 -17.00
C GLU A 43 -15.05 -15.85 -17.32
N GLN A 44 -15.83 -16.19 -16.29
CA GLN A 44 -17.24 -16.56 -16.42
C GLN A 44 -18.20 -15.36 -16.30
N LYS A 45 -17.68 -14.13 -16.10
CA LYS A 45 -18.45 -12.88 -15.89
C LYS A 45 -19.66 -13.10 -14.97
N VAL A 46 -19.37 -13.51 -13.74
CA VAL A 46 -20.39 -13.82 -12.73
C VAL A 46 -20.88 -12.54 -12.04
N LYS A 47 -22.08 -12.60 -11.46
CA LYS A 47 -22.57 -11.53 -10.58
C LYS A 47 -21.69 -11.43 -9.34
N CYS A 48 -21.66 -10.25 -8.72
CA CYS A 48 -21.03 -10.05 -7.41
C CYS A 48 -21.56 -11.09 -6.42
N ASP A 49 -20.65 -11.73 -5.68
CA ASP A 49 -20.92 -12.70 -4.62
C ASP A 49 -20.81 -12.08 -3.22
N HIS A 50 -20.65 -10.75 -3.16
CA HIS A 50 -20.62 -9.97 -1.92
C HIS A 50 -19.54 -10.44 -0.93
N CYS A 51 -18.39 -10.94 -1.41
CA CYS A 51 -17.29 -11.45 -0.58
C CYS A 51 -16.69 -10.42 0.40
N ARG A 52 -17.01 -9.13 0.21
CA ARG A 52 -16.60 -8.01 1.08
C ARG A 52 -17.69 -7.51 2.02
N GLU A 53 -18.92 -8.03 1.98
CA GLU A 53 -20.07 -7.48 2.74
C GLU A 53 -19.84 -7.44 4.26
N ASN A 54 -19.09 -8.42 4.78
CA ASN A 54 -18.86 -8.59 6.21
C ASN A 54 -17.58 -7.88 6.69
N LEU A 55 -16.89 -7.13 5.82
CA LEU A 55 -15.74 -6.34 6.23
C LEU A 55 -16.20 -5.10 7.00
N GLU A 56 -15.56 -4.87 8.15
CA GLU A 56 -15.82 -3.67 8.95
C GLU A 56 -15.36 -2.42 8.20
N SER A 57 -16.31 -1.50 7.95
CA SER A 57 -16.01 -0.21 7.34
C SER A 57 -15.24 0.69 8.32
N GLN A 58 -14.12 1.23 7.86
CA GLN A 58 -13.30 2.20 8.60
C GLN A 58 -13.70 3.65 8.31
N ALA A 59 -14.90 3.91 7.78
CA ALA A 59 -15.38 5.26 7.49
C ALA A 59 -15.34 6.19 8.72
N ASN A 60 -15.66 5.65 9.91
CA ASN A 60 -15.60 6.38 11.18
C ASN A 60 -14.17 6.75 11.64
N SER A 61 -13.15 6.27 10.93
CA SER A 61 -11.74 6.56 11.18
C SER A 61 -11.20 7.63 10.22
N ILE A 62 -11.92 8.03 9.17
CA ILE A 62 -11.47 9.06 8.21
C ILE A 62 -11.95 10.45 8.66
N TYR A 63 -11.03 11.28 9.15
CA TYR A 63 -11.34 12.60 9.72
C TYR A 63 -10.94 13.76 8.82
N TYR A 64 -10.09 13.51 7.84
CA TYR A 64 -9.58 14.54 6.96
C TYR A 64 -9.19 13.93 5.61
N TYR A 65 -9.57 14.59 4.52
CA TYR A 65 -9.28 14.15 3.16
C TYR A 65 -9.20 15.39 2.26
N GLU A 66 -7.99 15.81 1.88
CA GLU A 66 -7.78 17.05 1.14
C GLU A 66 -6.72 16.94 0.05
N LYS A 67 -7.01 17.52 -1.11
CA LYS A 67 -6.03 17.74 -2.17
C LYS A 67 -5.19 18.96 -1.83
N VAL A 68 -3.87 18.82 -1.85
CA VAL A 68 -2.91 19.89 -1.55
C VAL A 68 -2.03 20.18 -2.76
N GLY A 69 -1.39 21.36 -2.78
CA GLY A 69 -0.46 21.74 -3.84
C GLY A 69 -1.13 22.26 -5.13
N VAL A 70 -2.37 22.75 -5.06
CA VAL A 70 -3.03 23.37 -6.21
C VAL A 70 -2.37 24.73 -6.52
N ASN A 71 -1.93 24.93 -7.76
CA ASN A 71 -1.28 26.16 -8.23
C ASN A 71 -0.02 26.54 -7.44
N VAL A 72 0.74 25.56 -6.96
CA VAL A 72 2.07 25.82 -6.37
C VAL A 72 3.08 26.21 -7.46
N PRO A 73 4.05 27.08 -7.15
CA PRO A 73 5.20 27.31 -8.02
C PRO A 73 6.11 26.06 -8.09
N ASP A 74 6.99 26.02 -9.09
CA ASP A 74 7.99 24.96 -9.25
C ASP A 74 8.99 24.88 -8.07
N PHE A 75 9.14 25.98 -7.34
CA PHE A 75 9.97 26.08 -6.15
C PHE A 75 9.19 26.81 -5.05
N ILE A 76 9.09 26.17 -3.88
CA ILE A 76 8.30 26.66 -2.75
C ILE A 76 9.26 27.04 -1.62
N GLU A 77 9.39 28.33 -1.35
CA GLU A 77 10.21 28.85 -0.24
C GLU A 77 9.55 28.60 1.12
N GLU A 78 8.22 28.79 1.21
CA GLU A 78 7.45 28.67 2.44
C GLU A 78 6.36 27.58 2.30
N PRO A 79 6.70 26.29 2.54
CA PRO A 79 5.76 25.17 2.42
C PRO A 79 4.45 25.35 3.21
N GLN A 80 4.51 26.03 4.36
CA GLN A 80 3.37 26.23 5.24
C GLN A 80 2.23 27.05 4.59
N GLU A 81 2.52 27.86 3.57
CA GLU A 81 1.49 28.64 2.86
C GLU A 81 0.58 27.77 1.98
N TYR A 82 1.06 26.60 1.57
CA TYR A 82 0.41 25.70 0.63
C TYR A 82 -0.03 24.37 1.25
N LEU A 83 0.44 24.08 2.47
CA LEU A 83 -0.13 23.04 3.31
C LEU A 83 -1.48 23.50 3.89
N PRO A 84 -2.33 22.57 4.34
CA PRO A 84 -3.62 22.96 4.90
C PRO A 84 -3.49 23.92 6.08
N LYS A 85 -4.31 24.97 6.12
CA LYS A 85 -4.26 25.93 7.23
C LYS A 85 -4.76 25.35 8.55
N ASN A 86 -5.67 24.38 8.48
CA ASN A 86 -6.31 23.76 9.64
C ASN A 86 -6.36 22.24 9.45
N LEU A 87 -5.28 21.54 9.81
CA LEU A 87 -5.33 20.09 9.96
C LEU A 87 -6.04 19.75 11.28
N PRO A 88 -7.17 19.00 11.26
CA PRO A 88 -7.83 18.58 12.49
C PRO A 88 -6.94 17.62 13.28
N ALA A 89 -7.25 17.45 14.57
CA ALA A 89 -6.54 16.48 15.40
C ALA A 89 -6.77 15.04 14.88
N VAL A 90 -5.73 14.47 14.27
CA VAL A 90 -5.67 13.10 13.76
C VAL A 90 -4.49 12.35 14.37
N ASP A 91 -4.62 11.03 14.50
CA ASP A 91 -3.56 10.17 15.04
C ASP A 91 -2.57 9.76 13.94
N PHE A 92 -3.05 9.56 12.71
CA PHE A 92 -2.25 9.17 11.56
C PHE A 92 -2.50 10.09 10.38
N LEU A 93 -1.47 10.31 9.55
CA LEU A 93 -1.60 11.04 8.29
C LEU A 93 -1.03 10.21 7.14
N LEU A 94 -1.85 9.95 6.12
CA LEU A 94 -1.39 9.44 4.83
C LEU A 94 -1.07 10.63 3.91
N VAL A 95 0.12 10.65 3.34
CA VAL A 95 0.59 11.71 2.45
C VAL A 95 0.96 11.11 1.10
N VAL A 96 0.13 11.37 0.10
CA VAL A 96 0.27 10.72 -1.21
C VAL A 96 0.79 11.73 -2.23
N GLY A 97 1.96 11.50 -2.80
CA GLY A 97 2.46 12.19 -4.00
C GLY A 97 2.31 13.71 -4.00
N ILE A 98 2.55 14.38 -2.86
CA ILE A 98 2.56 15.85 -2.77
C ILE A 98 3.87 16.41 -3.35
N HIS A 99 3.90 17.71 -3.65
CA HIS A 99 5.11 18.39 -4.13
C HIS A 99 6.29 18.19 -3.16
N GLN A 100 7.50 17.99 -3.69
CA GLN A 100 8.68 17.64 -2.91
C GLN A 100 9.05 18.70 -1.86
N ASP A 101 8.91 19.98 -2.19
CA ASP A 101 9.14 21.06 -1.23
C ASP A 101 8.09 21.08 -0.09
N LEU A 102 6.84 20.69 -0.38
CA LEU A 102 5.81 20.54 0.65
C LEU A 102 6.12 19.37 1.59
N LEU A 103 6.58 18.26 1.01
CA LEU A 103 7.03 17.11 1.79
C LEU A 103 8.24 17.47 2.68
N SER A 104 9.18 18.27 2.16
CA SER A 104 10.35 18.76 2.90
C SER A 104 9.96 19.59 4.14
N GLY A 105 8.97 20.48 4.00
CA GLY A 105 8.47 21.30 5.11
C GLY A 105 7.46 20.61 6.03
N LEU A 106 7.04 19.38 5.71
CA LEU A 106 5.98 18.69 6.43
C LEU A 106 6.31 18.37 7.90
N PRO A 107 7.53 17.93 8.27
CA PRO A 107 7.89 17.70 9.68
C PRO A 107 7.73 18.96 10.55
N GLU A 108 8.22 20.10 10.06
CA GLU A 108 8.11 21.39 10.75
C GLU A 108 6.66 21.85 10.89
N TYR A 109 5.84 21.66 9.86
CA TYR A 109 4.40 21.95 9.90
C TYR A 109 3.64 21.07 10.93
N LEU A 110 4.09 19.84 11.18
CA LEU A 110 3.42 18.88 12.06
C LEU A 110 3.98 18.83 13.49
N LYS A 111 5.10 19.48 13.79
CA LYS A 111 5.85 19.30 15.05
C LYS A 111 5.04 19.56 16.34
N ASP A 112 4.06 20.46 16.28
CA ASP A 112 3.23 20.84 17.43
C ASP A 112 1.88 20.09 17.45
N THR A 113 1.73 19.06 16.61
CA THR A 113 0.54 18.22 16.56
C THR A 113 0.69 16.97 17.45
N ASN A 114 -0.43 16.34 17.79
CA ASN A 114 -0.43 15.06 18.52
C ASN A 114 -0.35 13.84 17.58
N LEU A 115 0.23 14.01 16.39
CA LEU A 115 0.27 12.97 15.37
C LEU A 115 1.20 11.83 15.81
N LEU A 116 0.72 10.59 15.71
CA LEU A 116 1.48 9.40 16.09
C LEU A 116 2.40 8.94 14.97
N ALA A 117 1.89 8.95 13.72
CA ALA A 117 2.69 8.54 12.57
C ALA A 117 2.24 9.11 11.23
N VAL A 118 3.22 9.34 10.34
CA VAL A 118 3.01 9.71 8.93
C VAL A 118 3.37 8.55 8.01
N ILE A 119 2.49 8.21 7.07
CA ILE A 119 2.76 7.22 6.02
C ILE A 119 2.84 7.94 4.68
N VAL A 120 3.96 7.78 3.98
CA VAL A 120 4.26 8.45 2.69
C VAL A 120 4.55 7.38 1.63
N PRO A 121 3.53 6.75 1.02
CA PRO A 121 3.75 5.71 0.04
C PRO A 121 4.44 6.25 -1.22
N ILE A 122 5.38 5.46 -1.74
CA ILE A 122 6.06 5.73 -3.00
C ILE A 122 5.63 4.69 -4.02
N GLU A 123 4.71 5.06 -4.92
CA GLU A 123 4.26 4.19 -6.01
C GLU A 123 4.88 4.55 -7.36
N ASN A 124 5.58 5.69 -7.45
CA ASN A 124 6.31 6.11 -8.65
C ASN A 124 7.73 6.54 -8.25
N PRO A 125 8.80 6.03 -8.92
CA PRO A 125 10.18 6.40 -8.63
C PRO A 125 10.45 7.92 -8.66
N LYS A 126 9.63 8.68 -9.37
CA LYS A 126 9.78 10.13 -9.57
C LYS A 126 9.21 10.97 -8.42
N TRP A 127 8.37 10.39 -7.55
CA TRP A 127 7.71 11.17 -6.49
C TRP A 127 8.71 11.69 -5.46
N ILE A 128 9.60 10.83 -4.97
CA ILE A 128 10.50 11.15 -3.86
C ILE A 128 11.91 10.61 -4.18
N PRO A 129 12.91 11.49 -4.39
CA PRO A 129 14.30 11.08 -4.50
C PRO A 129 14.81 10.47 -3.19
N PRO A 130 15.73 9.48 -3.23
CA PRO A 130 16.20 8.81 -2.01
C PRO A 130 16.84 9.75 -0.98
N GLY A 131 17.53 10.80 -1.44
CA GLY A 131 18.11 11.81 -0.53
C GLY A 131 17.05 12.59 0.23
N LEU A 132 15.98 13.02 -0.46
CA LEU A 132 14.85 13.71 0.16
C LEU A 132 14.11 12.79 1.14
N GLN A 133 13.92 11.51 0.78
CA GLN A 133 13.30 10.53 1.66
C GLN A 133 14.04 10.41 3.00
N VAL A 134 15.36 10.23 2.96
CA VAL A 134 16.18 10.13 4.18
C VAL A 134 16.13 11.43 4.98
N GLN A 135 16.28 12.57 4.32
CA GLN A 135 16.21 13.89 4.98
C GLN A 135 14.89 14.08 5.73
N VAL A 136 13.76 13.85 5.07
CA VAL A 136 12.42 14.05 5.67
C VAL A 136 12.18 13.05 6.80
N LEU A 137 12.65 11.81 6.65
CA LEU A 137 12.55 10.79 7.68
C LEU A 137 13.32 11.20 8.95
N GLU A 138 14.54 11.72 8.80
CA GLU A 138 15.34 12.24 9.92
C GLU A 138 14.68 13.45 10.59
N GLU A 139 14.10 14.37 9.82
CA GLU A 139 13.37 15.51 10.38
C GLU A 139 12.12 15.08 11.16
N PHE A 140 11.38 14.06 10.68
CA PHE A 140 10.28 13.48 11.45
C PHE A 140 10.73 12.91 12.80
N GLU A 141 11.86 12.20 12.83
CA GLU A 141 12.42 11.68 14.08
C GLU A 141 12.81 12.80 15.05
N LYS A 142 13.39 13.90 14.55
CA LYS A 142 13.79 15.06 15.38
C LYS A 142 12.60 15.71 16.07
N VAL A 143 11.45 15.75 15.41
CA VAL A 143 10.20 16.30 15.98
C VAL A 143 9.36 15.26 16.71
N GLY A 144 9.84 14.02 16.86
CA GLY A 144 9.18 12.97 17.64
C GLY A 144 7.98 12.30 16.95
N ILE A 145 7.87 12.41 15.62
CA ILE A 145 6.81 11.78 14.82
C ILE A 145 7.38 10.54 14.11
N GLN A 146 6.74 9.38 14.26
CA GLN A 146 7.15 8.20 13.51
C GLN A 146 6.74 8.32 12.05
N ALA A 147 7.53 7.80 11.12
CA ALA A 147 7.21 7.89 9.71
C ALA A 147 7.64 6.64 8.94
N ALA A 148 6.89 6.32 7.89
CA ALA A 148 7.21 5.25 6.96
C ALA A 148 7.01 5.69 5.50
N PHE A 149 7.97 5.32 4.65
CA PHE A 149 8.03 5.53 3.21
C PHE A 149 8.02 4.17 2.51
N PRO A 150 6.90 3.43 2.55
CA PRO A 150 6.81 2.12 1.94
C PRO A 150 6.88 2.24 0.41
N LYS A 151 7.69 1.38 -0.21
CA LYS A 151 7.93 1.35 -1.65
C LYS A 151 8.01 -0.09 -2.16
N PRO A 152 6.94 -0.67 -2.74
CA PRO A 152 5.57 -0.11 -2.92
C PRO A 152 4.84 0.12 -1.60
N PHE A 153 3.66 0.75 -1.63
CA PHE A 153 2.82 0.94 -0.43
C PHE A 153 2.47 -0.40 0.23
N CYS A 154 2.21 -1.43 -0.57
CA CYS A 154 1.97 -2.78 -0.08
C CYS A 154 3.20 -3.50 0.50
N ALA A 155 4.38 -2.87 0.54
CA ALA A 155 5.54 -3.37 1.27
C ALA A 155 5.57 -2.94 2.74
N LEU A 156 4.66 -2.06 3.18
CA LEU A 156 4.56 -1.61 4.56
C LEU A 156 4.35 -2.83 5.49
N SER A 157 5.35 -3.12 6.33
CA SER A 157 5.37 -4.35 7.13
C SER A 157 5.69 -4.09 8.59
N LYS A 158 5.27 -5.03 9.44
CA LYS A 158 5.65 -5.06 10.86
C LYS A 158 7.04 -5.63 11.06
N GLU A 159 7.58 -6.34 10.08
CA GLU A 159 8.91 -6.90 10.14
C GLU A 159 9.90 -5.99 9.43
N LEU A 160 11.13 -5.92 9.95
CA LEU A 160 12.22 -5.29 9.21
C LEU A 160 12.69 -6.25 8.13
N ASN A 161 12.83 -5.74 6.92
CA ASN A 161 13.30 -6.47 5.75
C ASN A 161 13.93 -5.47 4.76
N GLU A 162 14.26 -5.93 3.57
CA GLU A 162 14.85 -5.10 2.50
C GLU A 162 13.97 -3.91 2.05
N TYR A 163 12.67 -3.90 2.37
CA TYR A 163 11.73 -2.82 2.05
C TYR A 163 11.33 -1.95 3.25
N ASN A 164 11.75 -2.33 4.47
CA ASN A 164 11.40 -1.66 5.72
C ASN A 164 12.68 -1.37 6.54
N VAL A 165 13.69 -0.78 5.90
CA VAL A 165 14.99 -0.49 6.52
C VAL A 165 14.89 0.76 7.41
N LYS A 166 15.35 0.65 8.67
CA LYS A 166 15.41 1.78 9.61
C LYS A 166 16.32 2.90 9.09
N GLY A 167 15.89 4.14 9.23
CA GLY A 167 16.62 5.32 8.75
C GLY A 167 16.61 5.48 7.22
N PHE A 168 15.91 4.60 6.50
CA PHE A 168 15.71 4.75 5.06
C PHE A 168 14.22 4.70 4.71
N ASN A 169 13.54 3.58 4.97
CA ASN A 169 12.10 3.45 4.74
C ASN A 169 11.27 3.81 5.96
N ILE A 170 11.80 3.63 7.17
CA ILE A 170 11.01 3.76 8.39
C ILE A 170 11.86 4.35 9.50
N THR A 171 11.21 5.09 10.40
CA THR A 171 11.88 5.63 11.57
C THR A 171 12.40 4.53 12.51
N HIS A 172 13.37 4.87 13.35
CA HIS A 172 14.00 3.95 14.30
C HIS A 172 12.99 3.37 15.29
N GLU A 173 12.12 4.24 15.82
CA GLU A 173 10.91 3.84 16.53
C GLU A 173 9.76 3.66 15.53
N ARG A 174 8.96 2.61 15.74
CA ARG A 174 7.96 2.18 14.74
C ARG A 174 6.69 1.55 15.31
N ASP A 175 6.49 1.66 16.62
CA ASP A 175 5.33 1.05 17.30
C ASP A 175 4.01 1.65 16.80
N GLN A 176 3.99 2.94 16.44
CA GLN A 176 2.81 3.59 15.89
C GLN A 176 2.56 3.16 14.44
N ILE A 177 3.60 2.86 13.68
CA ILE A 177 3.48 2.26 12.34
C ILE A 177 2.89 0.85 12.45
N ILE A 178 3.34 0.05 13.43
CA ILE A 178 2.77 -1.28 13.69
C ILE A 178 1.29 -1.16 14.10
N ASN A 179 0.96 -0.22 14.99
CA ASN A 179 -0.42 0.06 15.40
C ASN A 179 -1.31 0.44 14.21
N PHE A 180 -0.80 1.25 13.29
CA PHE A 180 -1.50 1.60 12.05
C PHE A 180 -1.82 0.35 11.22
N ILE A 181 -0.81 -0.49 10.94
CA ILE A 181 -0.98 -1.75 10.20
C ILE A 181 -2.01 -2.65 10.90
N ASP A 182 -1.90 -2.78 12.23
CA ASP A 182 -2.76 -3.66 13.00
C ASP A 182 -4.21 -3.20 13.09
N TYR A 183 -4.43 -1.89 13.22
CA TYR A 183 -5.77 -1.34 13.34
C TYR A 183 -6.50 -1.35 11.99
N PHE A 184 -5.84 -0.88 10.93
CA PHE A 184 -6.47 -0.77 9.61
C PHE A 184 -6.37 -2.05 8.77
N LYS A 185 -5.58 -3.05 9.21
CA LYS A 185 -5.32 -4.32 8.49
C LYS A 185 -4.87 -4.10 7.05
N ILE A 186 -3.94 -3.17 6.87
CA ILE A 186 -3.36 -2.77 5.58
C ILE A 186 -1.83 -2.82 5.62
N GLY A 187 -1.23 -3.23 4.51
CA GLY A 187 0.22 -3.31 4.34
C GLY A 187 0.58 -4.52 3.48
N GLU A 188 1.68 -5.20 3.86
CA GLU A 188 2.07 -6.47 3.25
C GLU A 188 0.92 -7.49 3.34
N PRO A 189 0.46 -8.10 2.22
CA PRO A 189 -0.70 -8.96 2.25
C PRO A 189 -0.52 -10.17 3.18
N ILE A 190 -1.57 -10.50 3.93
CA ILE A 190 -1.65 -11.74 4.72
C ILE A 190 -2.97 -12.43 4.37
N VAL A 191 -2.89 -13.68 3.93
CA VAL A 191 -4.05 -14.42 3.41
C VAL A 191 -4.16 -15.81 4.02
N ALA A 192 -5.32 -16.43 3.88
CA ALA A 192 -5.56 -17.82 4.19
C ALA A 192 -6.44 -18.47 3.11
N PHE A 193 -6.36 -19.79 3.01
CA PHE A 193 -7.09 -20.58 2.03
C PHE A 193 -7.82 -21.72 2.70
N LEU A 194 -9.04 -21.98 2.26
CA LEU A 194 -9.69 -23.28 2.41
C LEU A 194 -9.42 -24.07 1.13
N LEU A 195 -8.89 -25.28 1.28
CA LEU A 195 -8.61 -26.17 0.15
C LEU A 195 -9.59 -27.33 0.13
N THR A 196 -9.82 -27.87 -1.06
CA THR A 196 -10.56 -29.12 -1.23
C THR A 196 -9.93 -30.26 -0.43
N LYS A 197 -10.70 -31.30 -0.11
CA LYS A 197 -10.22 -32.46 0.68
C LYS A 197 -8.96 -33.14 0.10
N ASP A 198 -8.78 -33.08 -1.21
CA ASP A 198 -7.60 -33.62 -1.91
C ASP A 198 -6.44 -32.61 -2.03
N GLY A 199 -6.61 -31.39 -1.54
CA GLY A 199 -5.61 -30.32 -1.52
C GLY A 199 -5.29 -29.73 -2.89
N LYS A 200 -6.07 -30.04 -3.93
CA LYS A 200 -5.72 -29.66 -5.33
C LYS A 200 -6.30 -28.33 -5.77
N ALA A 201 -7.37 -27.87 -5.15
CA ALA A 201 -8.06 -26.64 -5.54
C ALA A 201 -8.36 -25.74 -4.34
N VAL A 202 -8.45 -24.45 -4.63
CA VAL A 202 -8.91 -23.43 -3.69
C VAL A 202 -10.43 -23.49 -3.62
N GLU A 203 -10.95 -23.83 -2.45
CA GLU A 203 -12.39 -23.84 -2.17
C GLU A 203 -12.86 -22.45 -1.73
N ASP A 204 -12.08 -21.78 -0.88
CA ASP A 204 -12.36 -20.42 -0.43
C ASP A 204 -11.07 -19.65 -0.09
N THR A 205 -11.15 -18.32 -0.01
CA THR A 205 -10.05 -17.42 0.30
C THR A 205 -10.43 -16.45 1.41
N CYS A 206 -9.49 -16.14 2.30
CA CYS A 206 -9.67 -15.16 3.36
C CYS A 206 -8.52 -14.14 3.35
N VAL A 207 -8.86 -12.85 3.41
CA VAL A 207 -7.89 -11.76 3.55
C VAL A 207 -7.84 -11.34 5.01
N ILE A 208 -6.66 -11.50 5.62
CA ILE A 208 -6.42 -11.09 7.02
C ILE A 208 -5.83 -9.68 7.06
N GLN A 209 -4.98 -9.36 6.09
CA GLN A 209 -4.39 -8.04 5.86
C GLN A 209 -4.30 -7.82 4.34
N THR A 210 -4.81 -6.68 3.87
CA THR A 210 -4.85 -6.37 2.43
C THR A 210 -3.72 -5.44 2.03
N ALA A 211 -3.30 -5.52 0.76
CA ALA A 211 -2.60 -4.42 0.12
C ALA A 211 -3.44 -3.12 0.28
N PRO A 212 -2.81 -1.95 0.50
CA PRO A 212 -3.54 -0.71 0.78
C PRO A 212 -4.54 -0.31 -0.30
N CYS A 213 -4.23 -0.61 -1.57
CA CYS A 213 -5.11 -0.37 -2.71
C CYS A 213 -6.21 -1.42 -2.89
N GLY A 214 -6.32 -2.45 -2.04
CA GLY A 214 -7.35 -3.49 -2.14
C GLY A 214 -7.10 -4.59 -3.19
N SER A 215 -5.95 -4.58 -3.87
CA SER A 215 -5.61 -5.57 -4.91
C SER A 215 -5.60 -7.02 -4.40
N THR A 216 -5.35 -7.23 -3.10
CA THR A 216 -5.38 -8.57 -2.48
C THR A 216 -6.72 -9.25 -2.66
N TYR A 217 -7.84 -8.55 -2.39
CA TYR A 217 -9.18 -9.10 -2.60
C TYR A 217 -9.42 -9.48 -4.06
N PHE A 218 -9.03 -8.58 -4.98
CA PHE A 218 -9.16 -8.83 -6.41
C PHE A 218 -8.43 -10.11 -6.83
N ILE A 219 -7.15 -10.24 -6.44
CA ILE A 219 -6.30 -11.37 -6.82
C ILE A 219 -6.83 -12.67 -6.24
N LEU A 220 -7.20 -12.70 -4.95
CA LEU A 220 -7.73 -13.91 -4.33
C LEU A 220 -9.05 -14.35 -4.95
N GLN A 221 -9.91 -13.41 -5.32
CA GLN A 221 -11.15 -13.73 -6.03
C GLN A 221 -10.89 -14.42 -7.38
N GLN A 222 -9.82 -14.05 -8.10
CA GLN A 222 -9.42 -14.74 -9.34
C GLN A 222 -8.94 -16.18 -9.11
N LEU A 223 -8.55 -16.52 -7.88
CA LEU A 223 -8.11 -17.86 -7.49
C LEU A 223 -9.23 -18.72 -6.91
N HIS A 224 -10.34 -18.13 -6.49
CA HIS A 224 -11.48 -18.84 -5.93
C HIS A 224 -12.00 -19.93 -6.90
N GLY A 225 -12.15 -21.15 -6.41
CA GLY A 225 -12.60 -22.31 -7.19
C GLY A 225 -11.58 -22.83 -8.22
N LYS A 226 -10.33 -22.33 -8.24
CA LYS A 226 -9.32 -22.74 -9.22
C LYS A 226 -8.40 -23.82 -8.65
N TYR A 227 -7.95 -24.72 -9.53
CA TYR A 227 -6.88 -25.67 -9.23
C TYR A 227 -5.53 -24.96 -9.05
N ILE A 228 -4.80 -25.37 -8.01
CA ILE A 228 -3.45 -24.91 -7.69
C ILE A 228 -2.47 -25.35 -8.79
N ASN A 229 -2.54 -26.64 -9.15
CA ASN A 229 -1.78 -27.22 -10.24
C ASN A 229 -2.75 -27.56 -11.38
N ASP A 230 -2.56 -26.92 -12.52
CA ASP A 230 -3.36 -27.09 -13.74
C ASP A 230 -2.39 -27.17 -14.91
N ASP A 231 -2.61 -28.12 -15.81
CA ASP A 231 -1.73 -28.40 -16.96
C ASP A 231 -1.66 -27.23 -17.95
N LYS A 232 -2.64 -26.32 -17.92
CA LYS A 232 -2.75 -25.20 -18.88
C LYS A 232 -2.07 -23.92 -18.45
N THR A 233 -2.05 -23.63 -17.15
CA THR A 233 -1.60 -22.32 -16.63
C THR A 233 -1.10 -22.49 -15.20
N SER A 234 0.15 -22.10 -14.96
CA SER A 234 0.73 -22.21 -13.62
C SER A 234 0.05 -21.26 -12.63
N LEU A 235 0.03 -21.61 -11.33
CA LEU A 235 -0.48 -20.71 -10.29
C LEU A 235 0.16 -19.31 -10.35
N ASN A 236 1.48 -19.24 -10.60
CA ASN A 236 2.19 -17.96 -10.69
C ASN A 236 1.69 -17.11 -11.85
N GLU A 237 1.36 -17.74 -12.98
CA GLU A 237 0.81 -17.05 -14.14
C GLU A 237 -0.62 -16.56 -13.88
N LYS A 238 -1.44 -17.35 -13.16
CA LYS A 238 -2.77 -16.91 -12.70
C LYS A 238 -2.68 -15.69 -11.79
N ILE A 239 -1.79 -15.73 -10.79
CA ILE A 239 -1.56 -14.61 -9.86
C ILE A 239 -1.02 -13.38 -10.61
N SER A 240 -0.03 -13.56 -11.48
CA SER A 240 0.56 -12.46 -12.26
C SER A 240 -0.48 -11.82 -13.17
N LYS A 241 -1.26 -12.62 -13.90
CA LYS A 241 -2.35 -12.13 -14.76
C LYS A 241 -3.39 -11.35 -13.96
N ALA A 242 -3.78 -11.84 -12.78
CA ALA A 242 -4.72 -11.15 -11.89
C ALA A 242 -4.13 -9.83 -11.34
N HIS A 243 -2.86 -9.82 -10.95
CA HIS A 243 -2.20 -8.61 -10.47
C HIS A 243 -2.10 -7.54 -11.57
N HIS A 244 -1.74 -7.92 -12.80
CA HIS A 244 -1.63 -6.99 -13.93
C HIS A 244 -2.99 -6.55 -14.49
N SER A 245 -4.07 -7.29 -14.25
CA SER A 245 -5.42 -6.86 -14.62
C SER A 245 -6.06 -5.93 -13.58
N TYR A 246 -5.59 -5.98 -12.33
CA TYR A 246 -5.93 -4.96 -11.34
C TYR A 246 -5.28 -3.62 -11.73
N PRO A 247 -5.99 -2.49 -11.70
CA PRO A 247 -5.41 -1.19 -12.00
C PRO A 247 -4.48 -0.76 -10.86
N CYS A 248 -3.29 -1.32 -10.74
CA CYS A 248 -2.34 -0.95 -9.70
C CYS A 248 -1.83 0.49 -9.91
N ASN A 249 -1.55 1.22 -8.83
CA ASN A 249 -0.93 2.55 -8.89
C ASN A 249 0.60 2.49 -8.94
N ALA A 250 1.18 1.32 -8.65
CA ALA A 250 2.60 1.09 -8.71
C ALA A 250 3.11 1.25 -10.15
N SER A 251 4.18 2.00 -10.32
CA SER A 251 4.80 2.25 -11.62
C SER A 251 5.53 1.01 -12.14
N MET A 252 5.47 0.84 -13.46
CA MET A 252 6.29 -0.12 -14.21
C MET A 252 7.68 0.43 -14.55
N ASP A 253 7.94 1.71 -14.27
CA ASP A 253 9.27 2.31 -14.46
C ASP A 253 10.31 1.60 -13.59
N GLN A 254 11.51 1.43 -14.12
CA GLN A 254 12.62 0.83 -13.39
C GLN A 254 13.03 1.72 -12.21
N ASP A 255 13.07 1.15 -11.01
CA ASP A 255 13.51 1.88 -9.83
C ASP A 255 15.01 1.66 -9.55
N SER A 256 15.72 2.76 -9.27
CA SER A 256 17.17 2.72 -9.05
C SER A 256 17.55 2.14 -7.69
N VAL A 257 16.66 2.17 -6.69
CA VAL A 257 16.89 1.62 -5.35
C VAL A 257 16.52 0.13 -5.34
N LEU A 258 15.31 -0.20 -5.81
CA LEU A 258 14.82 -1.58 -5.83
C LEU A 258 15.50 -2.45 -6.89
N LYS A 259 16.07 -1.83 -7.94
CA LYS A 259 16.61 -2.52 -9.14
C LYS A 259 15.55 -3.34 -9.88
N GLU A 260 14.29 -2.97 -9.72
CA GLU A 260 13.10 -3.59 -10.29
C GLU A 260 11.99 -2.52 -10.35
N SER A 261 10.92 -2.75 -11.11
CA SER A 261 9.74 -1.88 -11.05
C SER A 261 9.00 -2.02 -9.72
N ILE A 262 8.39 -0.93 -9.25
CA ILE A 262 7.60 -0.92 -8.01
C ILE A 262 6.41 -1.89 -8.14
N LEU A 263 5.80 -1.96 -9.33
CA LEU A 263 4.70 -2.88 -9.63
C LEU A 263 5.09 -4.34 -9.47
N HIS A 264 6.24 -4.76 -10.00
CA HIS A 264 6.70 -6.14 -9.86
C HIS A 264 6.95 -6.51 -8.41
N ILE A 265 7.58 -5.63 -7.61
CA ILE A 265 7.73 -5.87 -6.17
C ILE A 265 6.36 -6.11 -5.51
N GLY A 266 5.36 -5.29 -5.81
CA GLY A 266 3.99 -5.50 -5.30
C GLY A 266 3.40 -6.86 -5.70
N GLY A 267 3.61 -7.26 -6.95
CA GLY A 267 3.21 -8.58 -7.45
C GLY A 267 3.95 -9.73 -6.76
N TYR A 268 5.23 -9.56 -6.44
CA TYR A 268 6.03 -10.55 -5.74
C TYR A 268 5.57 -10.74 -4.29
N LEU A 269 5.22 -9.67 -3.58
CA LEU A 269 4.76 -9.74 -2.20
C LEU A 269 3.51 -10.62 -2.07
N ILE A 270 2.45 -10.34 -2.85
CA ILE A 270 1.23 -11.15 -2.83
C ILE A 270 1.47 -12.57 -3.34
N ARG A 271 2.28 -12.75 -4.39
CA ARG A 271 2.58 -14.08 -4.92
C ARG A 271 3.31 -14.95 -3.91
N ASN A 272 4.33 -14.40 -3.25
CA ASN A 272 5.12 -15.13 -2.26
C ASN A 272 4.27 -15.46 -1.04
N GLU A 273 3.37 -14.56 -0.65
CA GLU A 273 2.41 -14.84 0.41
C GLU A 273 1.48 -16.02 0.05
N ILE A 274 0.89 -16.00 -1.15
CA ILE A 274 0.01 -17.09 -1.61
C ILE A 274 0.78 -18.42 -1.63
N ARG A 275 2.00 -18.43 -2.17
CA ARG A 275 2.84 -19.65 -2.21
C ARG A 275 3.15 -20.16 -0.81
N ARG A 276 3.52 -19.26 0.10
CA ARG A 276 3.79 -19.60 1.51
C ARG A 276 2.57 -20.26 2.17
N LYS A 277 1.38 -19.69 1.98
CA LYS A 277 0.13 -20.24 2.56
C LYS A 277 -0.31 -21.55 1.93
N LEU A 278 0.09 -21.82 0.70
CA LEU A 278 -0.12 -23.11 0.02
C LEU A 278 1.04 -24.11 0.25
N ASN A 279 1.99 -23.82 1.13
CA ASN A 279 3.18 -24.63 1.39
C ASN A 279 4.01 -24.94 0.12
N LEU A 280 4.07 -23.98 -0.80
CA LEU A 280 4.88 -24.04 -2.01
C LEU A 280 6.19 -23.27 -1.82
N PRO A 281 7.31 -23.69 -2.46
CA PRO A 281 8.59 -23.02 -2.31
C PRO A 281 8.50 -21.57 -2.80
N ILE A 282 9.03 -20.60 -2.06
CA ILE A 282 9.11 -19.21 -2.54
C ILE A 282 10.03 -19.18 -3.76
N LYS A 283 9.61 -18.49 -4.82
CA LYS A 283 10.47 -18.25 -6.00
C LYS A 283 11.06 -16.84 -5.84
N GLU A 284 12.31 -16.78 -5.40
CA GLU A 284 13.13 -15.60 -5.64
C GLU A 284 13.37 -15.51 -7.15
N GLU A 285 12.97 -14.41 -7.78
CA GLU A 285 13.26 -14.21 -9.19
C GLU A 285 14.71 -13.77 -9.36
N GLN A 286 15.38 -14.35 -10.35
CA GLN A 286 16.75 -14.02 -10.69
C GLN A 286 16.80 -12.55 -11.11
N LYS A 287 17.48 -11.71 -10.33
CA LYS A 287 17.87 -10.36 -10.78
C LYS A 287 18.67 -10.56 -12.07
N LEU A 288 18.12 -10.11 -13.20
CA LEU A 288 18.82 -10.18 -14.48
C LEU A 288 20.08 -9.32 -14.38
N VAL A 289 21.24 -9.95 -14.29
CA VAL A 289 22.54 -9.26 -14.32
C VAL A 289 22.99 -9.21 -15.78
N TYR A 290 23.32 -8.03 -16.28
CA TYR A 290 23.99 -7.91 -17.57
C TYR A 290 25.31 -8.69 -17.53
N VAL A 291 25.42 -9.73 -18.36
CA VAL A 291 26.70 -10.37 -18.63
C VAL A 291 27.34 -9.61 -19.78
N ILE A 292 28.18 -8.63 -19.46
CA ILE A 292 29.07 -8.01 -20.46
C ILE A 292 30.18 -9.03 -20.71
N ARG A 293 30.20 -9.62 -21.91
CA ARG A 293 31.31 -10.46 -22.39
C ARG A 293 32.28 -9.62 -23.21
#